data_AF-A0A956ZGI4-F1
#
_entry.id   AF-A0A956ZGI4-F1
#
_cell.length_a   1.000
_cell.length_b   1.000
_cell.length_c   1.000
_cell.angle_alpha   90.00
_cell.angle_beta   90.00
_cell.angle_gamma   90.00
#
_symmetry.space_group_name_H-M   'P 1'
#
loop_
_entity.id
_entity.type
_entity.pdbx_description
1 polymer ?
#
loop_
_entity_poly.entity_id
_entity_poly.type
_entity_poly.pdbx_seq_one_letter_code
_entity_poly.pdbx_strand_id
1 'polypeptide(L)'
;DGLKGLENAYGLKFENVSDMDLNLVYNALKSGEVDLISANSTDGRIPAFDLAALEDDKSFFPPYEAAPLIREDTLAEHPELKEALGGLEDILDDNEMQRLNYEVDGKKRSPKAVAREFLQEKGLIKSPEPEQEQEPEETVSYSDSYNYGYDLGNTGLSLGLNI
;
A
#
# COMPACT_ATOMS: atom_id res chain seq x y z
N ASP A 1 0.81 -3.91 28.40
CA ASP A 1 1.97 -4.64 27.85
C ASP A 1 3.25 -3.85 28.12
N GLY A 2 4.42 -4.46 27.98
CA GLY A 2 5.72 -3.83 28.23
C GLY A 2 6.77 -4.80 28.75
N LEU A 3 8.05 -4.46 28.61
CA LEU A 3 9.18 -5.36 28.83
C LEU A 3 9.14 -6.12 30.17
N LYS A 4 8.99 -5.41 31.29
CA LYS A 4 8.91 -6.04 32.62
C LYS A 4 7.71 -7.00 32.74
N GLY A 5 6.59 -6.68 32.09
CA GLY A 5 5.43 -7.56 32.04
C GLY A 5 5.72 -8.82 31.24
N LEU A 6 6.36 -8.67 30.08
CA LEU A 6 6.75 -9.77 29.20
C LEU A 6 7.73 -10.72 29.90
N GLU A 7 8.74 -10.17 30.57
CA GLU A 7 9.70 -10.93 31.38
C GLU A 7 8.99 -11.79 32.42
N ASN A 8 8.02 -11.22 33.16
CA ASN A 8 7.27 -11.96 34.18
C ASN A 8 6.34 -13.02 33.58
N ALA A 9 5.64 -12.70 32.48
CA ALA A 9 4.69 -13.60 31.84
C ALA A 9 5.39 -14.85 31.27
N TYR A 10 6.58 -14.67 30.73
CA TYR A 10 7.34 -15.72 30.05
C TYR A 10 8.52 -16.30 30.85
N GLY A 11 8.86 -15.70 32.00
CA GLY A 11 10.06 -16.09 32.76
C GLY A 11 11.36 -15.75 32.02
N LEU A 12 11.33 -14.72 31.17
CA LEU A 12 12.48 -14.29 30.38
C LEU A 12 13.39 -13.40 31.20
N LYS A 13 14.66 -13.42 30.85
CA LYS A 13 15.67 -12.51 31.38
C LYS A 13 16.57 -12.07 30.24
N PHE A 14 16.51 -10.78 29.90
CA PHE A 14 17.38 -10.20 28.90
C PHE A 14 18.66 -9.69 29.57
N GLU A 15 19.83 -10.01 29.02
CA GLU A 15 21.10 -9.56 29.59
C GLU A 15 21.36 -8.08 29.32
N ASN A 16 21.15 -7.65 28.08
CA ASN A 16 21.32 -6.28 27.64
C ASN A 16 20.08 -5.84 26.87
N VAL A 17 19.54 -4.68 27.25
CA VAL A 17 18.39 -4.06 26.60
C VAL A 17 18.78 -2.64 26.24
N SER A 18 18.53 -2.25 24.99
CA SER A 18 18.84 -0.93 24.48
C SER A 18 17.64 -0.36 23.74
N ASP A 19 17.38 0.93 23.97
CA ASP A 19 16.39 1.66 23.19
C ASP A 19 17.04 2.12 21.88
N MET A 20 16.41 1.79 20.76
CA MET A 20 16.89 2.11 19.42
C MET A 20 15.74 2.63 18.55
N ASP A 21 16.09 3.44 17.55
CA ASP A 21 15.13 3.86 16.53
C ASP A 21 14.62 2.66 15.72
N LEU A 22 13.33 2.70 15.36
CA LEU A 22 12.65 1.63 14.63
C LEU A 22 13.29 1.32 13.25
N ASN A 23 13.98 2.28 12.64
CA ASN A 23 14.70 2.06 11.39
C ASN A 23 16.04 1.35 11.60
N LEU A 24 16.57 1.38 12.82
CA LEU A 24 17.86 0.78 13.18
C LEU A 24 17.70 -0.63 13.72
N VAL A 25 16.64 -0.93 14.49
CA VAL A 25 16.46 -2.25 15.15
C VAL A 25 16.52 -3.42 14.18
N TYR A 26 15.91 -3.29 12.99
CA TYR A 26 15.92 -4.36 11.99
C TYR A 26 17.30 -4.56 11.37
N ASN A 27 18.07 -3.49 11.19
CA ASN A 27 19.45 -3.59 10.70
C ASN A 27 20.36 -4.20 11.77
N ALA A 28 20.18 -3.83 13.04
CA ALA A 28 20.91 -4.40 14.17
C ALA A 28 20.62 -5.91 14.33
N LEU A 29 19.36 -6.32 14.15
CA LEU A 29 19.00 -7.75 14.14
C LEU A 29 19.66 -8.47 12.97
N LYS A 30 19.58 -7.90 11.77
CA LYS A 30 20.16 -8.48 10.55
C LYS A 30 21.69 -8.57 10.60
N SER A 31 22.37 -7.62 11.26
CA SER A 31 23.82 -7.62 11.43
C SER A 31 24.30 -8.51 12.59
N GLY A 32 23.39 -9.04 13.41
CA GLY A 32 23.71 -9.80 14.62
C GLY A 32 24.23 -8.94 15.77
N GLU A 33 23.97 -7.63 15.74
CA GLU A 33 24.26 -6.73 16.87
C GLU A 33 23.29 -6.95 18.04
N VAL A 34 22.06 -7.38 17.73
CA VAL A 34 21.06 -7.82 18.71
C VAL A 34 20.44 -9.15 18.28
N ASP A 35 20.00 -9.95 19.24
CA ASP A 35 19.39 -11.26 18.98
C ASP A 35 17.86 -11.19 18.81
N LEU A 36 17.22 -10.17 19.40
CA LEU A 36 15.78 -10.00 19.45
C LEU A 36 15.41 -8.52 19.38
N ILE A 37 14.27 -8.23 18.75
CA ILE A 37 13.70 -6.88 18.69
C ILE A 37 12.20 -6.93 19.00
N SER A 38 11.66 -5.81 19.47
CA SER A 38 10.22 -5.59 19.48
C SER A 38 9.79 -5.12 18.09
N ALA A 39 8.86 -5.85 17.47
CA ALA A 39 8.36 -5.58 16.13
C ALA A 39 6.83 -5.71 16.08
N ASN A 40 6.20 -5.06 15.09
CA ASN A 40 4.78 -5.26 14.80
C ASN A 40 4.63 -6.51 13.91
N SER A 41 3.65 -7.38 14.20
CA SER A 41 3.44 -8.63 13.44
C SER A 41 3.22 -8.38 11.95
N THR A 42 2.64 -7.24 11.57
CA THR A 42 2.37 -6.88 10.18
C THR A 42 3.51 -6.12 9.48
N ASP A 43 4.70 -5.99 10.09
CA ASP A 43 5.81 -5.23 9.48
C ASP A 43 6.38 -5.97 8.25
N GLY A 44 6.38 -5.28 7.11
CA GLY A 44 6.82 -5.88 5.84
C GLY A 44 8.31 -6.26 5.80
N ARG A 45 9.14 -5.79 6.74
CA ARG A 45 10.55 -6.19 6.82
C ARG A 45 10.74 -7.60 7.34
N ILE A 46 9.77 -8.19 8.03
CA ILE A 46 9.84 -9.56 8.55
C ILE A 46 10.14 -10.55 7.41
N PRO A 47 9.27 -10.69 6.38
CA PRO A 47 9.56 -11.58 5.26
C PRO A 47 10.72 -11.07 4.38
N ALA A 48 10.89 -9.75 4.24
CA ALA A 48 11.93 -9.19 3.38
C ALA A 48 13.36 -9.44 3.91
N PHE A 49 13.52 -9.58 5.23
CA PHE A 49 14.81 -9.85 5.88
C PHE A 49 14.94 -11.29 6.36
N ASP A 50 14.01 -12.18 5.96
CA ASP A 50 13.98 -13.60 6.36
C ASP A 50 13.97 -13.78 7.89
N LEU A 51 13.14 -12.96 8.55
CA LEU A 51 12.95 -12.98 10.00
C LEU A 51 11.72 -13.81 10.36
N ALA A 52 11.73 -14.38 11.56
CA ALA A 52 10.59 -15.08 12.13
C ALA A 52 9.93 -14.24 13.23
N ALA A 53 8.60 -14.10 13.17
CA ALA A 53 7.82 -13.61 14.29
C ALA A 53 7.62 -14.74 15.32
N LEU A 54 7.75 -14.40 16.60
CA LEU A 54 7.47 -15.35 17.69
C LEU A 54 5.99 -15.27 18.07
N GLU A 55 5.37 -16.43 18.29
CA GLU A 55 3.99 -16.53 18.72
C GLU A 55 3.83 -16.10 20.20
N ASP A 56 2.83 -15.27 20.49
CA ASP A 56 2.41 -14.92 21.85
C ASP A 56 1.41 -15.95 22.39
N ASP A 57 1.92 -17.15 22.72
CA ASP A 57 1.12 -18.31 23.12
C ASP A 57 0.36 -18.12 24.46
N LYS A 58 0.74 -17.12 25.28
CA LYS A 58 0.07 -16.74 26.53
C LYS A 58 -0.87 -15.56 26.40
N SER A 59 -1.03 -15.01 25.19
CA SER A 59 -1.87 -13.83 24.93
C SER A 59 -1.53 -12.66 25.89
N PHE A 60 -0.24 -12.40 26.07
CA PHE A 60 0.24 -11.31 26.91
C PHE A 60 -0.09 -9.94 26.30
N PHE A 61 0.03 -9.81 24.98
CA PHE A 61 -0.38 -8.63 24.24
C PHE A 61 -1.89 -8.70 23.98
N PRO A 62 -2.61 -7.56 24.11
CA PRO A 62 -4.01 -7.52 23.71
C PRO A 62 -4.14 -7.73 22.19
N PRO A 63 -5.28 -8.23 21.70
CA PRO A 63 -5.50 -8.35 20.27
C PRO A 63 -5.57 -6.95 19.64
N TYR A 64 -4.73 -6.72 18.63
CA TYR A 64 -4.69 -5.48 17.84
C TYR A 64 -5.23 -5.71 16.42
N GLU A 65 -6.41 -6.30 16.33
CA GLU A 65 -7.10 -6.53 15.06
C GLU A 65 -7.62 -5.22 14.46
N ALA A 66 -7.48 -5.07 13.15
CA ALA A 66 -8.02 -3.93 12.43
C ALA A 66 -9.48 -4.18 12.06
N ALA A 67 -10.37 -3.26 12.43
CA ALA A 67 -11.79 -3.33 12.10
C ALA A 67 -12.29 -1.99 11.51
N PRO A 68 -13.11 -2.00 10.44
CA PRO A 68 -13.78 -0.80 9.97
C PRO A 68 -14.74 -0.24 11.04
N LEU A 69 -14.62 1.05 11.32
CA LEU A 69 -15.54 1.77 12.22
C LEU A 69 -16.28 2.85 11.44
N ILE A 70 -17.62 2.77 11.45
CA ILE A 70 -18.50 3.70 10.74
C ILE A 70 -19.56 4.28 11.68
N ARG A 71 -19.94 5.54 11.45
CA ARG A 71 -21.05 6.18 12.17
C ARG A 71 -22.39 5.57 11.75
N GLU A 72 -23.28 5.38 12.72
CA GLU A 72 -24.63 4.84 12.47
C GLU A 72 -25.42 5.70 11.47
N ASP A 73 -25.42 7.03 11.63
CA ASP A 73 -26.14 7.93 10.72
C ASP A 73 -25.65 7.77 9.26
N THR A 74 -24.34 7.67 9.06
CA THR A 74 -23.75 7.47 7.73
C THR A 74 -24.13 6.12 7.14
N LEU A 75 -24.16 5.07 7.96
CA LEU A 75 -24.59 3.75 7.51
C LEU A 75 -26.10 3.70 7.19
N ALA A 76 -26.91 4.49 7.88
CA ALA A 76 -28.34 4.61 7.59
C ALA A 76 -28.61 5.36 6.27
N GLU A 77 -27.81 6.40 5.97
CA GLU A 77 -27.87 7.13 4.70
C GLU A 77 -27.28 6.32 3.53
N HIS A 78 -26.27 5.49 3.80
CA HIS A 78 -25.52 4.71 2.81
C HIS A 78 -25.45 3.22 3.21
N PRO A 79 -26.56 2.48 3.15
CA PRO A 79 -26.60 1.06 3.56
C PRO A 79 -25.69 0.16 2.72
N GLU A 80 -25.34 0.55 1.49
CA GLU A 80 -24.39 -0.13 0.60
C GLU A 80 -22.98 -0.24 1.22
N LEU A 81 -22.62 0.65 2.14
CA LEU A 81 -21.32 0.59 2.83
C LEU A 81 -21.18 -0.66 3.69
N LYS A 82 -22.30 -1.24 4.16
CA LYS A 82 -22.26 -2.48 4.93
C LYS A 82 -21.68 -3.64 4.12
N GLU A 83 -22.15 -3.79 2.89
CA GLU A 83 -21.69 -4.83 1.99
C GLU A 83 -20.26 -4.56 1.52
N ALA A 84 -19.97 -3.30 1.16
CA ALA A 84 -18.64 -2.91 0.70
C ALA A 84 -17.55 -3.12 1.77
N LEU A 85 -17.83 -2.76 3.03
CA LEU A 85 -16.90 -2.97 4.15
C LEU A 85 -16.88 -4.43 4.61
N GLY A 86 -18.01 -5.13 4.55
CA GLY A 86 -18.08 -6.57 4.86
C GLY A 86 -17.24 -7.41 3.90
N GLY A 87 -17.06 -6.97 2.65
CA GLY A 87 -16.14 -7.61 1.71
C GLY A 87 -14.66 -7.58 2.14
N LEU A 88 -14.29 -6.78 3.14
CA LEU A 88 -12.94 -6.74 3.71
C LEU A 88 -12.72 -7.76 4.84
N GLU A 89 -13.77 -8.46 5.29
CA GLU A 89 -13.68 -9.47 6.34
C GLU A 89 -12.84 -10.66 5.86
N ASP A 90 -11.94 -11.15 6.72
CA ASP A 90 -11.07 -12.33 6.51
C ASP A 90 -10.12 -12.32 5.30
N ILE A 91 -9.98 -11.20 4.56
CA ILE A 91 -9.06 -11.13 3.41
C ILE A 91 -7.66 -10.62 3.75
N LEU A 92 -7.47 -10.08 4.96
CA LEU A 92 -6.24 -9.47 5.45
C LEU A 92 -5.72 -10.26 6.66
N ASP A 93 -4.97 -11.32 6.40
CA ASP A 93 -4.14 -11.95 7.43
C ASP A 93 -2.81 -11.21 7.60
N ASP A 94 -2.02 -11.62 8.61
CA ASP A 94 -0.72 -11.02 8.90
C ASP A 94 0.23 -11.08 7.69
N ASN A 95 0.22 -12.17 6.92
CA ASN A 95 1.12 -12.34 5.78
C ASN A 95 0.75 -11.40 4.63
N GLU A 96 -0.54 -11.26 4.33
CA GLU A 96 -1.02 -10.29 3.34
C GLU A 96 -0.70 -8.87 3.79
N MET A 97 -0.95 -8.52 5.05
CA MET A 97 -0.61 -7.20 5.57
C MET A 97 0.90 -6.92 5.53
N GLN A 98 1.76 -7.88 5.89
CA GLN A 98 3.21 -7.76 5.74
C GLN A 98 3.59 -7.50 4.28
N ARG A 99 3.02 -8.24 3.33
CA ARG A 99 3.26 -8.05 1.90
C ARG A 99 2.88 -6.63 1.47
N LEU A 100 1.68 -6.18 1.81
CA LEU A 100 1.18 -4.85 1.45
C LEU A 100 2.01 -3.74 2.09
N ASN A 101 2.36 -3.89 3.37
CA ASN A 101 3.22 -2.92 4.07
C ASN A 101 4.63 -2.88 3.46
N TYR A 102 5.18 -4.01 2.99
CA TYR A 102 6.48 -4.00 2.31
C TYR A 102 6.44 -3.27 0.96
N GLU A 103 5.36 -3.40 0.20
CA GLU A 103 5.17 -2.65 -1.05
C GLU A 103 5.20 -1.14 -0.80
N VAL A 104 4.62 -0.68 0.31
CA VAL A 104 4.60 0.74 0.68
C VAL A 104 5.93 1.17 1.32
N ASP A 105 6.35 0.55 2.41
CA ASP A 105 7.47 1.01 3.21
C ASP A 105 8.82 0.58 2.62
N GLY A 106 8.90 -0.64 2.09
CA GLY A 106 10.11 -1.18 1.49
C GLY A 106 10.32 -0.67 0.07
N LYS A 107 9.31 -0.83 -0.80
CA LYS A 107 9.39 -0.46 -2.22
C LYS A 107 8.93 0.97 -2.53
N LYS A 108 8.49 1.73 -1.52
CA LYS A 108 8.08 3.14 -1.66
C LYS A 108 6.95 3.35 -2.67
N ARG A 109 6.09 2.34 -2.86
CA ARG A 109 4.91 2.46 -3.72
C ARG A 109 3.84 3.30 -3.03
N SER A 110 2.97 3.91 -3.83
CA SER A 110 1.84 4.66 -3.30
C SER A 110 0.86 3.72 -2.57
N PRO A 111 0.45 4.02 -1.32
CA PRO A 111 -0.56 3.24 -0.61
C PRO A 111 -1.85 3.09 -1.42
N LYS A 112 -2.25 4.13 -2.16
CA LYS A 112 -3.44 4.12 -3.01
C LYS A 112 -3.34 3.08 -4.14
N ALA A 113 -2.16 2.98 -4.76
CA ALA A 113 -1.94 2.02 -5.85
C ALA A 113 -1.95 0.58 -5.31
N VAL A 114 -1.21 0.34 -4.22
CA VAL A 114 -1.14 -0.96 -3.54
C VAL A 114 -2.52 -1.42 -3.09
N ALA A 115 -3.29 -0.56 -2.41
CA ALA A 115 -4.65 -0.89 -1.97
C ALA A 115 -5.59 -1.18 -3.15
N ARG A 116 -5.52 -0.39 -4.23
CA ARG A 116 -6.35 -0.63 -5.43
C ARG A 116 -6.05 -1.99 -6.06
N GLU A 117 -4.77 -2.29 -6.28
CA GLU A 117 -4.36 -3.56 -6.87
C GLU A 117 -4.75 -4.74 -5.99
N PHE A 118 -4.59 -4.62 -4.67
CA PHE A 118 -5.03 -5.63 -3.72
C PHE A 118 -6.55 -5.88 -3.79
N LEU A 119 -7.35 -4.82 -3.80
CA LEU A 119 -8.81 -4.96 -3.93
C LEU A 119 -9.22 -5.55 -5.29
N GLN A 120 -8.46 -5.31 -6.36
CA GLN A 120 -8.67 -5.94 -7.67
C GLN A 120 -8.30 -7.42 -7.64
N GLU A 121 -7.16 -7.76 -7.02
CA GLU A 121 -6.68 -9.14 -6.83
C GLU A 121 -7.69 -9.98 -6.05
N LYS A 122 -8.31 -9.39 -5.00
CA LYS A 122 -9.39 -10.02 -4.22
C LYS A 122 -10.76 -9.96 -4.89
N GLY A 123 -10.88 -9.36 -6.07
CA GLY A 123 -12.12 -9.27 -6.85
C GLY A 123 -13.18 -8.32 -6.26
N LEU A 124 -12.81 -7.46 -5.31
CA LEU A 124 -13.71 -6.52 -4.64
C LEU A 124 -14.00 -5.27 -5.48
N ILE A 125 -13.07 -4.90 -6.36
CA ILE A 125 -13.28 -3.84 -7.34
C ILE A 125 -12.83 -4.30 -8.72
N LYS A 126 -13.41 -3.70 -9.76
CA LYS A 126 -13.00 -3.97 -11.14
C LYS A 126 -11.64 -3.34 -11.43
N SER A 127 -10.84 -4.03 -12.25
CA SER A 127 -9.76 -3.38 -12.98
C SER A 127 -10.33 -2.28 -13.88
N PRO A 128 -9.64 -1.14 -14.04
CA PRO A 128 -10.06 -0.18 -15.06
C PRO A 128 -10.18 -0.94 -16.39
N GLU A 129 -11.30 -0.75 -17.10
CA GLU A 129 -11.37 -1.22 -18.48
C GLU A 129 -10.19 -0.61 -19.23
N PRO A 130 -9.51 -1.36 -20.13
CA PRO A 130 -8.48 -0.77 -20.97
C PRO A 130 -9.11 0.44 -21.65
N GLU A 131 -8.43 1.59 -21.57
CA GLU A 131 -8.83 2.79 -22.32
C GLU A 131 -9.08 2.35 -23.75
N GLN A 132 -10.34 2.44 -24.19
CA GLN A 132 -10.66 2.22 -25.60
C GLN A 132 -9.83 3.26 -26.34
N GLU A 133 -8.86 2.81 -27.14
CA GLU A 133 -8.15 3.67 -28.07
C GLU A 133 -9.23 4.43 -28.84
N GLN A 134 -9.34 5.73 -28.57
CA GLN A 134 -10.18 6.60 -29.39
C GLN A 134 -9.57 6.50 -30.79
N GLU A 135 -10.28 5.84 -31.71
CA GLU A 135 -9.91 5.89 -33.11
C GLU A 135 -9.75 7.37 -33.47
N PRO A 136 -8.66 7.76 -34.14
CA PRO A 136 -8.44 9.15 -34.47
C PRO A 136 -9.68 9.66 -35.22
N GLU A 137 -10.32 10.71 -34.71
CA GLU A 137 -11.44 11.35 -35.40
C GLU A 137 -11.03 11.58 -36.86
N GLU A 138 -11.79 11.02 -37.80
CA GLU A 138 -11.62 11.31 -39.21
C GLU A 138 -11.63 12.83 -39.38
N THR A 139 -10.48 13.40 -39.72
CA THR A 139 -10.40 14.80 -40.10
C THR A 139 -11.23 14.96 -41.37
N VAL A 140 -12.47 15.41 -41.23
CA VAL A 140 -13.31 15.80 -42.36
C VAL A 140 -12.63 17.00 -43.02
N SER A 141 -11.91 16.76 -44.11
CA SER A 141 -11.32 17.83 -44.90
C SER A 141 -12.45 18.57 -45.62
N TYR A 142 -12.88 19.71 -45.07
CA TYR A 142 -13.69 20.66 -45.83
C TYR A 142 -12.80 21.31 -46.90
N SER A 143 -12.94 20.87 -48.14
CA SER A 143 -12.39 21.58 -49.30
C SER A 143 -13.33 22.74 -49.67
N ASP A 144 -13.31 23.82 -48.90
CA ASP A 144 -13.92 25.08 -49.33
C ASP A 144 -12.84 25.96 -49.97
N SER A 145 -12.84 25.98 -51.30
CA SER A 145 -12.08 26.92 -52.10
C SER A 145 -12.66 28.32 -51.97
N TYR A 146 -12.06 29.15 -51.13
CA TYR A 146 -12.17 30.60 -51.26
C TYR A 146 -10.78 31.22 -51.37
N ASN A 147 -10.50 31.64 -52.60
CA ASN A 147 -9.31 32.34 -53.02
C ASN A 147 -9.43 33.81 -52.58
N TYR A 148 -8.68 34.22 -51.56
CA TYR A 148 -8.29 35.61 -51.35
C TYR A 148 -6.86 35.63 -50.83
N GLY A 149 -5.93 35.97 -51.71
CA GLY A 149 -4.52 36.16 -51.36
C GLY A 149 -4.32 37.46 -50.61
N TYR A 150 -3.40 37.44 -49.64
CA TYR A 150 -2.37 38.44 -49.41
C TYR A 150 -1.19 37.80 -48.67
N ASP A 151 -0.01 38.33 -48.98
CA ASP A 151 1.34 37.80 -48.78
C ASP A 151 2.00 38.25 -47.45
N LEU A 152 3.05 37.52 -47.07
CA LEU A 152 4.14 37.81 -46.11
C LEU A 152 3.95 37.49 -44.62
N GLY A 153 4.75 36.54 -44.12
CA GLY A 153 5.03 36.42 -42.69
C GLY A 153 5.69 35.12 -42.22
N ASN A 154 6.93 34.87 -42.64
CA ASN A 154 7.83 33.82 -42.14
C ASN A 154 7.97 33.83 -40.59
N THR A 155 7.79 32.69 -39.92
CA THR A 155 8.56 32.14 -38.77
C THR A 155 7.76 30.97 -38.15
N GLY A 156 8.16 29.71 -38.34
CA GLY A 156 9.01 29.01 -37.38
C GLY A 156 8.39 27.65 -36.98
N LEU A 157 8.61 26.62 -37.80
CA LEU A 157 8.33 25.21 -37.48
C LEU A 157 9.49 24.63 -36.65
N SER A 158 9.22 24.08 -35.46
CA SER A 158 10.13 23.15 -34.79
C SER A 158 9.50 21.75 -34.74
N LEU A 159 10.10 20.83 -35.49
CA LEU A 159 9.90 19.38 -35.39
C LEU A 159 10.95 18.83 -34.43
N GLY A 160 10.51 18.22 -33.32
CA GLY A 160 11.35 17.41 -32.44
C GLY A 160 11.07 15.94 -32.66
N LEU A 161 12.03 15.23 -33.28
CA LEU A 161 12.08 13.76 -33.31
C LEU A 161 12.60 13.25 -31.96
N ASN A 162 11.94 12.24 -31.40
CA ASN A 162 12.46 11.44 -30.28
C ASN A 162 13.61 10.54 -30.76
N ILE A 163 14.65 10.45 -29.93
CA ILE A 163 15.55 9.30 -29.86
C ILE A 163 15.33 8.66 -28.49
#